data_AF-A0A354FHF5-F1
#
_entry.id   AF-A0A354FHF5-F1
#
_cell.length_a   1.000
_cell.length_b   1.000
_cell.length_c   1.000
_cell.angle_alpha   90.00
_cell.angle_beta   90.00
_cell.angle_gamma   90.00
#
_symmetry.space_group_name_H-M   'P 1'
#
loop_
_entity.id
_entity.type
_entity.pdbx_description
1 polymer ?
#
loop_
_entity_poly.entity_id
_entity_poly.type
_entity_poly.pdbx_seq_one_letter_code
_entity_poly.pdbx_strand_id
1 'polypeptide(L)' 'LAGFDLILVPGGFSHGDYLRAGALAARSPVVNALCEVAGRGVLVLGICNGF' A
#
# COMPACT_ATOMS: atom_id res chain seq x y z
N LEU A 1 4.56 -5.80 10.15
CA LEU A 1 4.40 -4.37 10.45
C LEU A 1 3.86 -4.27 11.87
N ALA A 2 4.57 -3.64 12.81
CA ALA A 2 4.16 -3.57 14.23
C ALA A 2 4.59 -2.24 14.85
N GLY A 3 3.81 -1.71 15.79
CA GLY A 3 4.13 -0.48 16.51
C GLY A 3 3.87 0.82 15.74
N PHE A 4 3.05 0.80 14.69
CA PHE A 4 2.64 1.98 13.95
C PHE A 4 1.15 2.24 14.15
N ASP A 5 0.78 3.48 14.42
CA ASP A 5 -0.63 3.91 14.49
C ASP A 5 -1.23 4.17 13.10
N LEU A 6 -0.38 4.58 12.16
CA LEU A 6 -0.73 4.90 10.77
C LEU A 6 0.38 4.44 9.83
N ILE A 7 -0.02 3.86 8.70
CA ILE A 7 0.87 3.51 7.59
C ILE A 7 0.40 4.24 6.34
N LEU A 8 1.32 4.91 5.66
CA LEU A 8 1.04 5.69 4.47
C LEU A 8 1.66 5.03 3.24
N VAL A 9 0.85 4.79 2.21
CA VAL A 9 1.31 4.33 0.89
C VAL A 9 1.39 5.56 -0.02
N PRO A 10 2.59 6.05 -0.32
CA PRO A 10 2.76 7.29 -1.07
C PRO A 10 2.34 7.14 -2.54
N GLY A 11 2.10 8.27 -3.18
CA GLY A 11 1.91 8.35 -4.62
C GLY A 11 3.22 8.22 -5.40
N GLY A 12 3.11 8.25 -6.74
CA GLY A 12 4.24 8.15 -7.65
C GLY A 12 3.86 7.35 -8.90
N PHE A 13 4.86 6.72 -9.51
CA PHE A 13 4.72 5.82 -10.66
C PHE A 13 5.33 4.47 -10.28
N SER A 14 4.64 3.70 -9.43
CA SER A 14 5.18 2.43 -8.96
C SER A 14 5.39 1.47 -10.14
N HIS A 15 6.59 0.90 -10.23
CA HIS A 15 7.01 0.14 -11.42
C HIS A 15 6.78 0.90 -12.74
N GLY A 16 6.93 2.22 -12.75
CA GLY A 16 6.70 3.06 -13.93
C GLY A 16 5.26 3.04 -14.46
N ASP A 17 4.30 2.52 -13.67
CA ASP A 17 2.91 2.29 -14.10
C ASP A 17 2.78 1.48 -15.41
N TYR A 18 3.76 0.61 -15.70
CA TYR A 18 3.92 -0.05 -17.00
C TYR A 18 2.68 -0.80 -17.52
N LEU A 19 1.86 -1.36 -16.64
CA LEU A 19 0.58 -1.98 -17.02
C LEU A 19 -0.59 -1.02 -16.80
N ARG A 20 -0.71 -0.52 -15.57
CA ARG A 20 -1.68 0.47 -15.09
C ARG A 20 -1.14 1.00 -13.76
N ALA A 21 -1.49 2.25 -13.41
CA ALA A 21 -1.18 2.84 -12.11
C ALA A 21 -1.44 1.86 -10.95
N GLY A 22 -0.40 1.58 -10.17
CA GLY A 22 -0.46 0.72 -8.98
C GLY A 22 -0.68 -0.78 -9.24
N ALA A 23 -0.99 -1.22 -10.45
CA ALA A 23 -1.45 -2.60 -10.71
C ALA A 23 -0.39 -3.67 -10.41
N LEU A 24 0.88 -3.37 -10.70
CA LEU A 24 1.99 -4.27 -10.36
C LEU A 24 2.33 -4.21 -8.87
N ALA A 25 2.32 -3.01 -8.28
CA ALA A 25 2.60 -2.83 -6.86
C ALA A 25 1.52 -3.46 -5.96
N ALA A 26 0.26 -3.48 -6.39
CA ALA A 26 -0.86 -4.10 -5.69
C ALA A 26 -0.69 -5.61 -5.48
N ARG A 27 0.17 -6.27 -6.27
CA ARG A 27 0.49 -7.70 -6.13
C ARG A 27 1.73 -7.99 -5.28
N SER A 28 2.36 -6.95 -4.74
CA SER A 28 3.54 -7.13 -3.89
C SER A 28 3.19 -7.77 -2.54
N PRO A 29 4.08 -8.59 -1.94
CA PRO A 29 3.83 -9.21 -0.64
C PRO A 29 3.52 -8.22 0.49
N VAL A 30 4.03 -6.98 0.40
CA VAL A 30 3.77 -5.94 1.40
C VAL A 30 2.31 -5.54 1.46
N VAL A 31 1.55 -5.62 0.35
CA VAL A 31 0.11 -5.31 0.34
C VAL A 31 -0.66 -6.30 1.20
N ASN A 32 -0.29 -7.59 1.18
CA ASN A 32 -0.89 -8.58 2.10
C ASN A 32 -0.63 -8.24 3.56
N ALA A 33 0.60 -7.80 3.88
CA ALA A 33 0.94 -7.36 5.23
C ALA A 33 0.19 -6.08 5.63
N LEU A 34 -0.07 -5.15 4.70
CA LEU A 34 -0.89 -3.96 4.93
C LEU A 34 -2.34 -4.34 5.23
N CYS A 35 -2.93 -5.27 4.47
CA CYS A 35 -4.27 -5.79 4.73
C CYS A 35 -4.37 -6.46 6.11
N GLU A 36 -3.35 -7.23 6.49
CA GLU A 36 -3.31 -7.91 7.79
C GLU A 36 -3.30 -6.91 8.95
N VAL A 37 -2.46 -5.88 8.91
CA VAL A 37 -2.43 -4.87 9.98
C VAL A 37 -3.62 -3.94 9.97
N ALA A 38 -4.18 -3.63 8.80
CA ALA A 38 -5.46 -2.93 8.71
C ALA A 38 -6.57 -3.72 9.41
N GLY A 39 -6.61 -5.05 9.21
CA GLY A 39 -7.53 -5.95 9.91
C GLY A 39 -7.32 -6.00 11.43
N ARG A 40 -6.15 -5.59 11.93
CA ARG A 40 -5.83 -5.47 13.36
C ARG A 40 -6.08 -4.06 13.92
N GLY A 41 -6.64 -3.14 13.13
CA GLY A 41 -6.99 -1.79 13.55
C GLY A 41 -5.94 -0.71 13.29
N VAL A 42 -4.83 -1.04 12.60
CA VAL A 42 -3.85 -0.02 12.17
C VAL A 42 -4.43 0.77 11.00
N LEU A 43 -4.34 2.10 11.05
CA LEU A 43 -4.81 2.93 9.94
C LEU A 43 -3.87 2.79 8.73
N VAL A 44 -4.44 2.62 7.54
CA VAL A 44 -3.68 2.58 6.27
C VAL A 44 -4.27 3.62 5.32
N LEU A 45 -3.42 4.55 4.86
CA LEU A 45 -3.81 5.63 3.95
C LEU A 45 -3.02 5.54 2.64
N GLY A 46 -3.73 5.38 1.53
CA GLY A 46 -3.18 5.46 0.18
C GLY A 46 -3.33 6.85 -0.43
N ILE A 47 -2.27 7.37 -1.06
CA ILE A 47 -2.31 8.65 -1.78
C ILE A 47 -1.97 8.43 -3.26
N CYS A 48 -2.83 8.92 -4.16
CA CYS A 48 -2.63 8.86 -5.61
C CYS A 48 -2.42 7.41 -6.10
N ASN A 49 -1.19 7.02 -6.46
CA ASN A 49 -0.84 5.66 -6.90
C ASN A 49 -0.96 4.61 -5.79
N GLY A 50 -0.92 5.04 -4.53
CA GLY A 50 -1.06 4.18 -3.36
C GLY A 50 -2.51 3.92 -2.92
N PHE A 51 -3.51 4.52 -3.59
CA PHE A 51 -4.94 4.35 -3.33
C PHE A 51 -5.50 3.15 -4.11
#